data_AF-A0A928ZUV5-F1
#
_entry.id   AF-A0A928ZUV5-F1
#
_cell.length_a   1.000
_cell.length_b   1.000
_cell.length_c   1.000
_cell.angle_alpha   90.00
_cell.angle_beta   90.00
_cell.angle_gamma   90.00
#
_symmetry.space_group_name_H-M   'P 1'
#
loop_
_entity.id
_entity.type
_entity.pdbx_description
1 polymer ?
#
loop_
_entity_poly.entity_id
_entity_poly.type
_entity_poly.pdbx_seq_one_letter_code
_entity_poly.pdbx_strand_id
1 'polypeptide(L)'
;MLVGTQLSALPDVPPYEISNPCSGGNIQRPALRYFGGKWRIAPWIINHLPEHRVYCEPYGGAFSVGLRKSPAAVEILNERNPNVVNFFQMLKAWPRELITALDVSPRTQAEFEKCKVIEGDTLEQARRFYLQCQMSFSNGGGRWSSGTSTARLRLVEDQNCDYLLAVSRRLANVQIEHGLAETAIAIHDSAHTLFYVDPPYVQSVRGSKDSRHINGAPRRQYAYEMIDDDHRQLAAILRHCYGMVVLSGYRSDLYDELYPDWQRIERKVRTSSRGQRVECLWIKPACDLIRVGGQQTAPPKPRTHRPKGSASGWLETRTGNKKRKNPTVSYYYRWDSPRGRVSEYVKAGRVTRVHQLITDGKPALEILKVVVEGKKKLSGVSAELLGQ
;
A
#
# COMPACT_ATOMS: atom_id res chain seq x y z
N MET A 1 2.62 -33.78 -47.99
CA MET A 1 3.50 -32.73 -48.52
C MET A 1 2.99 -31.39 -48.04
N LEU A 2 3.88 -30.58 -47.44
CA LEU A 2 3.75 -29.12 -47.24
C LEU A 2 3.38 -28.46 -48.60
N VAL A 3 2.77 -27.28 -48.68
CA VAL A 3 3.24 -25.91 -48.36
C VAL A 3 1.98 -25.02 -48.39
N GLY A 4 1.73 -23.96 -47.61
CA GLY A 4 2.51 -23.09 -46.73
C GLY A 4 1.77 -21.75 -46.81
N THR A 5 1.01 -21.39 -45.77
CA THR A 5 0.26 -20.14 -45.71
C THR A 5 1.22 -18.98 -45.43
N GLN A 6 1.33 -18.05 -46.38
CA GLN A 6 1.96 -16.76 -46.14
C GLN A 6 1.18 -16.02 -45.06
N LEU A 7 1.79 -15.85 -43.88
CA LEU A 7 1.43 -14.78 -42.96
C LEU A 7 1.67 -13.45 -43.70
N SER A 8 0.60 -12.74 -44.03
CA SER A 8 0.72 -11.35 -44.45
C SER A 8 1.31 -10.56 -43.27
N ALA A 9 2.44 -9.91 -43.51
CA ALA A 9 3.12 -9.07 -42.53
C ALA A 9 2.13 -8.04 -41.95
N LEU A 10 2.13 -7.95 -40.62
CA LEU A 10 1.37 -6.92 -39.90
C LEU A 10 1.87 -5.53 -40.37
N PRO A 11 0.97 -4.57 -40.59
CA PRO A 11 1.39 -3.23 -41.02
C PRO A 11 2.26 -2.57 -39.94
N ASP A 12 3.35 -1.98 -40.39
CA ASP A 12 4.42 -1.37 -39.60
C ASP A 12 4.03 0.03 -39.10
N VAL A 13 2.86 0.13 -38.45
CA VAL A 13 2.34 1.40 -37.94
C VAL A 13 2.65 1.50 -36.45
N PRO A 14 3.49 2.47 -36.02
CA PRO A 14 3.78 2.68 -34.61
C PRO A 14 2.49 2.94 -33.81
N PRO A 15 2.38 2.47 -32.56
CA PRO A 15 1.14 2.55 -31.76
C PRO A 15 0.55 3.95 -31.57
N TYR A 16 1.33 5.00 -31.82
CA TYR A 16 0.92 6.40 -31.68
C TYR A 16 0.26 6.98 -32.95
N GLU A 17 0.34 6.31 -34.11
CA GLU A 17 -0.23 6.79 -35.38
C GLU A 17 -1.61 6.18 -35.70
N ILE A 18 -2.12 5.28 -34.85
CA ILE A 18 -3.48 4.77 -34.97
C ILE A 18 -4.45 5.89 -34.52
N SER A 19 -5.10 6.54 -35.49
CA SER A 19 -6.14 7.54 -35.20
C SER A 19 -7.28 6.90 -34.41
N ASN A 20 -7.41 7.34 -33.16
CA ASN A 20 -8.30 6.79 -32.15
C ASN A 20 -9.70 7.42 -32.25
N PRO A 21 -10.79 6.67 -32.51
CA PRO A 21 -12.13 7.23 -32.64
C PRO A 21 -12.76 7.69 -31.30
N CYS A 22 -12.08 7.50 -30.15
CA CYS A 22 -12.57 7.94 -28.85
C CYS A 22 -11.53 8.83 -28.17
N SER A 23 -11.73 10.14 -28.15
CA SER A 23 -10.86 11.16 -27.54
C SER A 23 -10.70 10.95 -26.02
N GLY A 24 -9.79 10.05 -25.62
CA GLY A 24 -9.48 9.66 -24.24
C GLY A 24 -9.84 10.71 -23.20
N GLY A 25 -10.90 10.46 -22.44
CA GLY A 25 -11.46 11.43 -21.52
C GLY A 25 -10.55 11.77 -20.34
N ASN A 26 -10.91 12.79 -19.58
CA ASN A 26 -10.26 13.13 -18.32
C ASN A 26 -10.67 12.16 -17.20
N ILE A 27 -9.75 11.81 -16.29
CA ILE A 27 -10.07 11.01 -15.10
C ILE A 27 -10.82 11.88 -14.09
N GLN A 28 -12.14 11.97 -14.23
CA GLN A 28 -12.98 12.86 -13.42
C GLN A 28 -13.46 12.22 -12.10
N ARG A 29 -13.52 10.89 -12.05
CA ARG A 29 -14.01 10.11 -10.91
C ARG A 29 -13.11 8.89 -10.60
N PRO A 30 -13.17 8.32 -9.38
CA PRO A 30 -12.37 7.15 -9.03
C PRO A 30 -12.72 5.96 -9.92
N ALA A 31 -11.70 5.21 -10.35
CA ALA A 31 -11.86 3.96 -11.08
C ALA A 31 -12.60 2.89 -10.29
N LEU A 32 -12.43 2.89 -8.97
CA LEU A 32 -13.10 2.00 -8.05
C LEU A 32 -13.60 2.81 -6.86
N ARG A 33 -14.87 2.61 -6.48
CA ARG A 33 -15.37 3.14 -5.21
C ARG A 33 -15.04 2.13 -4.12
N TYR A 34 -14.06 2.47 -3.31
CA TYR A 34 -13.56 1.62 -2.23
C TYR A 34 -13.48 2.41 -0.92
N PHE A 35 -13.54 1.70 0.21
CA PHE A 35 -13.42 2.33 1.52
C PHE A 35 -12.11 3.09 1.65
N GLY A 36 -12.17 4.24 2.34
CA GLY A 36 -11.00 5.09 2.57
C GLY A 36 -10.54 5.92 1.36
N GLY A 37 -11.23 5.84 0.20
CA GLY A 37 -10.81 6.52 -1.03
C GLY A 37 -10.67 8.04 -0.88
N LYS A 38 -9.44 8.55 -1.09
CA LYS A 38 -9.09 9.96 -0.93
C LYS A 38 -9.34 10.83 -2.16
N TRP A 39 -10.10 10.35 -3.16
CA TRP A 39 -10.32 11.03 -4.44
C TRP A 39 -10.63 12.53 -4.33
N ARG A 40 -11.53 12.90 -3.41
CA ARG A 40 -11.98 14.29 -3.21
C ARG A 40 -10.91 15.18 -2.57
N ILE A 41 -10.05 14.62 -1.73
CA ILE A 41 -9.02 15.36 -1.00
C ILE A 41 -7.63 15.21 -1.63
N ALA A 42 -7.46 14.32 -2.61
CA ALA A 42 -6.21 14.06 -3.30
C ALA A 42 -5.53 15.34 -3.80
N PRO A 43 -6.19 16.35 -4.40
CA PRO A 43 -5.52 17.60 -4.77
C PRO A 43 -4.83 18.32 -3.61
N TRP A 44 -5.43 18.29 -2.41
CA TRP A 44 -4.81 18.87 -1.22
C TRP A 44 -3.65 18.02 -0.73
N ILE A 45 -3.76 16.69 -0.75
CA ILE A 45 -2.65 15.79 -0.41
C ILE A 45 -1.47 16.03 -1.35
N ILE A 46 -1.73 16.07 -2.66
CA ILE A 46 -0.73 16.25 -3.72
C ILE A 46 0.05 17.55 -3.52
N ASN A 47 -0.61 18.63 -3.09
CA ASN A 47 0.05 19.91 -2.81
C ASN A 47 1.05 19.87 -1.65
N HIS A 48 1.03 18.81 -0.83
CA HIS A 48 1.97 18.60 0.29
C HIS A 48 2.95 17.47 0.01
N LEU A 49 2.92 16.86 -1.17
CA LEU A 49 3.90 15.85 -1.56
C LEU A 49 5.21 16.55 -1.96
N PRO A 50 6.36 16.19 -1.36
CA PRO A 50 7.64 16.73 -1.81
C PRO A 50 7.98 16.26 -3.23
N GLU A 51 8.91 16.94 -3.88
CA GLU A 51 9.44 16.49 -5.18
C GLU A 51 10.10 15.11 -5.05
N HIS A 52 9.83 14.23 -6.01
CA HIS A 52 10.26 12.83 -5.93
C HIS A 52 10.42 12.21 -7.31
N ARG A 53 11.35 11.25 -7.42
CA ARG A 53 11.57 10.47 -8.63
C ARG A 53 10.79 9.16 -8.62
N VAL A 54 10.72 8.52 -7.46
CA VAL A 54 9.99 7.27 -7.23
C VAL A 54 8.80 7.56 -6.32
N TYR A 55 7.61 7.13 -6.70
CA TYR A 55 6.41 7.24 -5.89
C TYR A 55 5.91 5.86 -5.50
N CYS A 56 5.63 5.64 -4.22
CA CYS A 56 5.08 4.39 -3.71
C CYS A 56 3.84 4.65 -2.85
N GLU A 57 2.75 3.94 -3.12
CA GLU A 57 1.60 3.82 -2.22
C GLU A 57 1.57 2.43 -1.59
N PRO A 58 2.06 2.25 -0.35
CA PRO A 58 2.02 0.96 0.32
C PRO A 58 0.59 0.50 0.65
N TYR A 59 -0.33 1.46 0.85
CA TYR A 59 -1.76 1.25 1.11
C TYR A 59 -2.58 1.96 0.04
N GLY A 60 -2.55 1.43 -1.18
CA GLY A 60 -3.11 2.14 -2.32
C GLY A 60 -4.64 2.24 -2.35
N GLY A 61 -5.37 1.28 -1.77
CA GLY A 61 -6.82 1.24 -1.85
C GLY A 61 -7.30 1.38 -3.30
N ALA A 62 -8.17 2.35 -3.58
CA ALA A 62 -8.60 2.65 -4.96
C ALA A 62 -7.62 3.52 -5.77
N PHE A 63 -6.34 3.60 -5.37
CA PHE A 63 -5.27 4.36 -6.04
C PHE A 63 -5.60 5.83 -6.30
N SER A 64 -6.37 6.45 -5.39
CA SER A 64 -6.96 7.77 -5.62
C SER A 64 -5.93 8.89 -5.75
N VAL A 65 -4.84 8.84 -4.98
CA VAL A 65 -3.78 9.86 -5.04
C VAL A 65 -2.87 9.59 -6.24
N GLY A 66 -2.43 8.35 -6.42
CA GLY A 66 -1.60 7.90 -7.54
C GLY A 66 -2.19 8.20 -8.90
N LEU A 67 -3.50 7.96 -9.10
CA LEU A 67 -4.19 8.28 -10.35
C LEU A 67 -4.33 9.78 -10.63
N ARG A 68 -4.23 10.63 -9.59
CA ARG A 68 -4.48 12.08 -9.70
C ARG A 68 -3.22 12.93 -9.68
N LYS A 69 -2.12 12.43 -9.12
CA LYS A 69 -0.83 13.13 -9.18
C LYS A 69 -0.27 13.10 -10.60
N SER A 70 0.53 14.11 -10.92
CA SER A 70 1.42 14.07 -12.10
C SER A 70 2.30 12.83 -12.02
N PRO A 71 2.52 12.07 -13.12
CA PRO A 71 3.35 10.88 -13.10
C PRO A 71 4.76 11.14 -12.55
N ALA A 72 5.28 10.23 -11.73
CA ALA A 72 6.70 10.18 -11.37
C ALA A 72 7.47 9.32 -12.37
N ALA A 73 8.81 9.33 -12.32
CA ALA A 73 9.63 8.50 -13.21
C ALA A 73 9.40 7.00 -12.97
N VAL A 74 9.13 6.62 -11.72
CA VAL A 74 8.72 5.26 -11.34
C VAL A 74 7.55 5.37 -10.35
N GLU A 75 6.48 4.62 -10.58
CA GLU A 75 5.32 4.57 -9.69
C GLU A 75 4.99 3.13 -9.31
N ILE A 76 4.89 2.89 -8.01
CA ILE A 76 4.53 1.61 -7.41
C ILE A 76 3.25 1.80 -6.61
N LEU A 77 2.19 1.09 -6.98
CA LEU A 77 0.92 1.10 -6.26
C LEU A 77 0.69 -0.30 -5.68
N ASN A 78 0.91 -0.43 -4.38
CA ASN A 78 0.73 -1.68 -3.65
C ASN A 78 -0.64 -1.70 -2.96
N GLU A 79 -1.31 -2.85 -3.01
CA GLU A 79 -2.53 -3.06 -2.23
C GLU A 79 -2.54 -4.48 -1.66
N ARG A 80 -3.02 -4.62 -0.42
CA ARG A 80 -3.11 -5.92 0.26
C ARG A 80 -4.32 -6.72 -0.19
N ASN A 81 -5.39 -6.05 -0.62
CA ASN A 81 -6.57 -6.73 -1.11
C ASN A 81 -6.37 -7.25 -2.55
N PRO A 82 -6.32 -8.59 -2.76
CA PRO A 82 -6.08 -9.15 -4.08
C PRO A 82 -7.18 -8.80 -5.08
N ASN A 83 -8.42 -8.55 -4.64
CA ASN A 83 -9.52 -8.20 -5.54
C ASN A 83 -9.33 -6.78 -6.12
N VAL A 84 -8.77 -5.86 -5.32
CA VAL A 84 -8.44 -4.51 -5.78
C VAL A 84 -7.30 -4.57 -6.79
N VAL A 85 -6.25 -5.33 -6.48
CA VAL A 85 -5.12 -5.53 -7.39
C VAL A 85 -5.58 -6.17 -8.70
N ASN A 86 -6.37 -7.24 -8.63
CA ASN A 86 -6.91 -7.92 -9.81
C ASN A 86 -7.74 -6.97 -10.68
N PHE A 87 -8.63 -6.15 -10.08
CA PHE A 87 -9.40 -5.15 -10.84
C PHE A 87 -8.50 -4.20 -11.62
N PHE A 88 -7.49 -3.59 -10.98
CA PHE A 88 -6.61 -2.65 -11.67
C PHE A 88 -5.67 -3.32 -12.66
N GLN A 89 -5.23 -4.56 -12.42
CA GLN A 89 -4.46 -5.34 -13.37
C GLN A 89 -5.28 -5.68 -14.63
N MET A 90 -6.53 -6.12 -14.46
CA MET A 90 -7.44 -6.37 -15.59
C MET A 90 -7.78 -5.08 -16.34
N LEU A 91 -8.02 -3.97 -15.63
CA LEU A 91 -8.26 -2.68 -16.26
C LEU A 91 -7.04 -2.18 -17.05
N LYS A 92 -5.83 -2.45 -16.56
CA LYS A 92 -4.58 -2.10 -17.26
C LYS A 92 -4.35 -2.99 -18.50
N ALA A 93 -4.56 -4.30 -18.39
CA ALA A 93 -4.22 -5.26 -19.44
C ALA A 93 -5.32 -5.44 -20.50
N TRP A 94 -6.58 -5.51 -20.06
CA TRP A 94 -7.76 -5.83 -20.88
C TRP A 94 -8.89 -4.82 -20.65
N PRO A 95 -8.64 -3.50 -20.85
CA PRO A 95 -9.61 -2.47 -20.52
C PRO A 95 -10.91 -2.61 -21.31
N ARG A 96 -10.85 -2.97 -22.59
CA ARG A 96 -12.04 -3.00 -23.46
C ARG A 96 -12.97 -4.14 -23.07
N GLU A 97 -12.40 -5.31 -22.80
CA GLU A 97 -13.11 -6.52 -22.39
C GLU A 97 -13.75 -6.32 -21.02
N LEU A 98 -12.99 -5.78 -20.06
CA LEU A 98 -13.53 -5.47 -18.73
C LEU A 98 -14.65 -4.43 -18.80
N ILE A 99 -14.47 -3.34 -19.56
CA ILE A 99 -15.49 -2.29 -19.71
C ILE A 99 -16.74 -2.85 -20.37
N THR A 100 -16.60 -3.62 -21.44
CA THR A 100 -17.74 -4.27 -22.11
C THR A 100 -18.50 -5.16 -21.15
N ALA A 101 -17.78 -6.00 -20.38
CA ALA A 101 -18.39 -6.87 -19.38
C ALA A 101 -19.14 -6.08 -18.28
N LEU A 102 -18.60 -4.93 -17.86
CA LEU A 102 -19.22 -4.05 -16.86
C LEU A 102 -20.47 -3.33 -17.38
N ASP A 103 -20.46 -2.91 -18.65
CA ASP A 103 -21.54 -2.16 -19.29
C ASP A 103 -22.76 -3.06 -19.54
N VAL A 104 -22.55 -4.31 -19.95
CA VAL A 104 -23.65 -5.27 -20.22
C VAL A 104 -24.18 -5.96 -18.95
N SER A 105 -23.53 -5.78 -17.81
CA SER A 105 -23.89 -6.49 -16.57
C SER A 105 -25.21 -6.00 -15.96
N PRO A 106 -26.13 -6.92 -15.60
CA PRO A 106 -27.41 -6.54 -15.01
C PRO A 106 -27.22 -5.92 -13.62
N ARG A 107 -27.91 -4.81 -13.34
CA ARG A 107 -27.85 -4.13 -12.03
C ARG A 107 -28.98 -4.57 -11.12
N THR A 108 -29.02 -5.86 -10.82
CA THR A 108 -30.06 -6.48 -10.00
C THR A 108 -29.51 -6.98 -8.68
N GLN A 109 -30.39 -7.13 -7.68
CA GLN A 109 -30.02 -7.76 -6.42
C GLN A 109 -29.52 -9.20 -6.63
N ALA A 110 -30.12 -9.94 -7.55
CA ALA A 110 -29.68 -11.30 -7.89
C ALA A 110 -28.22 -11.31 -8.41
N GLU A 111 -27.88 -10.37 -9.30
CA GLU A 111 -26.50 -10.25 -9.78
C GLU A 111 -25.53 -9.83 -8.67
N PHE A 112 -25.95 -8.92 -7.78
CA PHE A 112 -25.15 -8.57 -6.61
C PHE A 112 -24.83 -9.76 -5.70
N GLU A 113 -25.80 -10.64 -5.47
CA GLU A 113 -25.55 -11.85 -4.66
C GLU A 113 -24.53 -12.77 -5.33
N LYS A 114 -24.57 -12.93 -6.66
CA LYS A 114 -23.53 -13.67 -7.41
C LYS A 114 -22.15 -13.03 -7.28
N CYS A 115 -22.09 -11.69 -7.29
CA CYS A 115 -20.83 -10.94 -7.17
C CYS A 115 -20.13 -11.12 -5.81
N LYS A 116 -20.80 -11.68 -4.79
CA LYS A 116 -20.19 -11.94 -3.47
C LYS A 116 -19.31 -13.20 -3.44
N VAL A 117 -19.41 -14.05 -4.45
CA VAL A 117 -18.70 -15.33 -4.53
C VAL A 117 -17.48 -15.17 -5.42
N ILE A 118 -16.34 -15.71 -4.95
CA ILE A 118 -15.10 -15.80 -5.74
C ILE A 118 -15.24 -16.99 -6.69
N GLU A 119 -15.54 -16.70 -7.95
CA GLU A 119 -15.72 -17.70 -9.01
C GLU A 119 -15.48 -17.01 -10.37
N GLY A 120 -15.13 -17.81 -11.38
CA GLY A 120 -14.77 -17.36 -12.72
C GLY A 120 -13.27 -17.08 -12.87
N ASP A 121 -12.88 -16.65 -14.07
CA ASP A 121 -11.51 -16.23 -14.36
C ASP A 121 -11.19 -14.86 -13.75
N THR A 122 -9.96 -14.36 -13.96
CA THR A 122 -9.51 -13.08 -13.39
C THR A 122 -10.33 -11.89 -13.88
N LEU A 123 -10.81 -11.93 -15.13
CA LEU A 123 -11.64 -10.86 -15.70
C LEU A 123 -13.03 -10.85 -15.05
N GLU A 124 -13.65 -12.02 -14.92
CA GLU A 124 -14.95 -12.18 -14.26
C GLU A 124 -14.87 -11.79 -12.78
N GLN A 125 -13.79 -12.18 -12.09
CA GLN A 125 -13.56 -11.76 -10.70
C GLN A 125 -13.41 -10.23 -10.58
N ALA A 126 -12.74 -9.58 -11.53
CA ALA A 126 -12.62 -8.11 -11.55
C ALA A 126 -13.97 -7.44 -11.80
N ARG A 127 -14.77 -7.95 -12.75
CA ARG A 127 -16.14 -7.49 -13.03
C ARG A 127 -17.03 -7.61 -11.79
N ARG A 128 -17.08 -8.81 -11.19
CA ARG A 128 -17.85 -9.09 -9.96
C ARG A 128 -17.44 -8.18 -8.83
N PHE A 129 -16.15 -8.01 -8.58
CA PHE A 129 -15.66 -7.15 -7.49
C PHE A 129 -16.04 -5.67 -7.69
N TYR A 130 -15.90 -5.14 -8.91
CA TYR A 130 -16.32 -3.78 -9.22
C TYR A 130 -17.82 -3.59 -8.98
N LEU A 131 -18.65 -4.51 -9.48
CA LEU A 131 -20.10 -4.47 -9.32
C LEU A 131 -20.52 -4.60 -7.85
N GLN A 132 -19.89 -5.51 -7.11
CA GLN A 132 -20.10 -5.67 -5.67
C GLN A 132 -19.83 -4.36 -4.94
N CYS A 133 -18.73 -3.67 -5.25
CA CYS A 133 -18.42 -2.37 -4.68
C CYS A 133 -19.50 -1.34 -5.05
N GLN A 134 -19.80 -1.16 -6.33
CA GLN A 134 -20.72 -0.12 -6.82
C GLN A 134 -22.17 -0.30 -6.36
N MET A 135 -22.65 -1.55 -6.27
CA MET A 135 -24.05 -1.85 -5.93
C MET A 135 -24.29 -1.97 -4.41
N SER A 136 -23.23 -1.93 -3.61
CA SER A 136 -23.32 -2.01 -2.16
C SER A 136 -23.63 -0.68 -1.49
N PHE A 137 -24.33 -0.74 -0.36
CA PHE A 137 -24.55 0.40 0.52
C PHE A 137 -23.18 0.96 0.96
N SER A 138 -23.01 2.28 0.84
CA SER A 138 -21.75 3.01 1.08
C SER A 138 -20.55 2.63 0.17
N ASN A 139 -20.78 1.85 -0.88
CA ASN A 139 -19.78 1.41 -1.86
C ASN A 139 -18.63 0.57 -1.26
N GLY A 140 -18.96 -0.34 -0.35
CA GLY A 140 -18.03 -1.13 0.45
C GLY A 140 -18.01 -2.64 0.24
N GLY A 141 -18.85 -3.14 -0.67
CA GLY A 141 -19.04 -4.56 -0.94
C GLY A 141 -19.92 -5.34 0.05
N GLY A 142 -20.39 -4.69 1.12
CA GLY A 142 -21.10 -5.37 2.23
C GLY A 142 -22.56 -5.76 1.94
N ARG A 143 -23.48 -4.80 2.05
CA ARG A 143 -24.93 -5.03 1.89
C ARG A 143 -25.41 -4.43 0.57
N TRP A 144 -26.36 -5.08 -0.10
CA TRP A 144 -27.07 -4.49 -1.24
C TRP A 144 -27.64 -3.11 -0.90
N SER A 145 -27.46 -2.14 -1.79
CA SER A 145 -28.04 -0.81 -1.64
C SER A 145 -29.44 -0.74 -2.24
N SER A 146 -30.48 -0.96 -1.44
CA SER A 146 -31.87 -0.66 -1.83
C SER A 146 -32.26 0.79 -1.46
N GLY A 147 -32.85 1.54 -2.38
CA GLY A 147 -33.43 2.86 -2.08
C GLY A 147 -33.98 3.58 -3.31
N THR A 148 -34.97 4.45 -3.09
CA THR A 148 -35.78 5.14 -4.12
C THR A 148 -35.29 6.54 -4.47
N SER A 149 -34.13 6.98 -3.96
CA SER A 149 -33.65 8.33 -4.26
C SER A 149 -33.10 8.44 -5.68
N THR A 150 -33.33 9.58 -6.33
CA THR A 150 -32.81 9.91 -7.66
C THR A 150 -31.30 9.81 -7.76
N ALA A 151 -30.56 10.11 -6.68
CA ALA A 151 -29.12 9.91 -6.63
C ALA A 151 -28.69 8.43 -6.68
N ARG A 152 -29.56 7.50 -6.27
CA ARG A 152 -29.33 6.05 -6.35
C ARG A 152 -29.80 5.46 -7.67
N LEU A 153 -30.88 5.98 -8.25
CA LEU A 153 -31.28 5.67 -9.63
C LEU A 153 -30.17 6.04 -10.62
N ARG A 154 -29.52 7.21 -10.45
CA ARG A 154 -28.34 7.62 -11.24
C ARG A 154 -27.11 6.71 -11.09
N LEU A 155 -26.96 5.96 -10.00
CA LEU A 155 -25.89 4.96 -9.89
C LEU A 155 -26.15 3.73 -10.75
N VAL A 156 -27.40 3.49 -11.11
CA VAL A 156 -27.80 2.45 -12.07
C VAL A 156 -27.75 3.01 -13.50
N GLU A 157 -28.08 4.29 -13.70
CA GLU A 157 -28.21 4.93 -15.02
C GLU A 157 -26.94 5.62 -15.58
N ASP A 158 -26.11 6.29 -14.78
CA ASP A 158 -24.94 7.07 -15.23
C ASP A 158 -23.62 6.34 -14.93
N GLN A 159 -23.47 5.19 -15.58
CA GLN A 159 -22.35 4.27 -15.38
C GLN A 159 -21.39 4.26 -16.56
N ASN A 160 -21.43 5.27 -17.44
CA ASN A 160 -20.51 5.36 -18.57
C ASN A 160 -19.06 5.07 -18.09
N CYS A 161 -18.55 3.90 -18.49
CA CYS A 161 -17.25 3.36 -18.13
C CYS A 161 -16.13 3.96 -18.99
N ASP A 162 -16.41 4.89 -19.90
CA ASP A 162 -15.43 5.52 -20.80
C ASP A 162 -14.23 6.12 -20.04
N TYR A 163 -14.44 6.64 -18.83
CA TYR A 163 -13.37 7.16 -18.00
C TYR A 163 -12.36 6.09 -17.55
N LEU A 164 -12.75 4.80 -17.53
CA LEU A 164 -11.87 3.69 -17.20
C LEU A 164 -10.80 3.46 -18.28
N LEU A 165 -11.07 3.77 -19.55
CA LEU A 165 -10.03 3.76 -20.59
C LEU A 165 -8.94 4.80 -20.29
N ALA A 166 -9.32 5.98 -19.80
CA ALA A 166 -8.35 7.00 -19.40
C ALA A 166 -7.51 6.55 -18.19
N VAL A 167 -8.14 5.87 -17.22
CA VAL A 167 -7.44 5.25 -16.09
C VAL A 167 -6.45 4.19 -16.57
N SER A 168 -6.86 3.30 -17.48
CA SER A 168 -6.00 2.27 -18.04
C SER A 168 -4.73 2.87 -18.66
N ARG A 169 -4.88 3.94 -19.47
CA ARG A 169 -3.74 4.69 -20.04
C ARG A 169 -2.84 5.30 -18.97
N ARG A 170 -3.41 5.90 -17.92
CA ARG A 170 -2.65 6.47 -16.79
C ARG A 170 -1.85 5.40 -16.04
N LEU A 171 -2.33 4.16 -16.01
CA LEU A 171 -1.68 3.02 -15.36
C LEU A 171 -0.61 2.36 -16.23
N ALA A 172 -0.46 2.71 -17.51
CA ALA A 172 0.42 2.00 -18.45
C ALA A 172 1.86 1.80 -17.93
N ASN A 173 2.43 2.82 -17.28
CA ASN A 173 3.79 2.79 -16.72
C ASN A 173 3.85 2.58 -15.20
N VAL A 174 2.73 2.22 -14.58
CA VAL A 174 2.63 1.99 -13.14
C VAL A 174 2.86 0.51 -12.82
N GLN A 175 3.69 0.23 -11.81
CA GLN A 175 3.85 -1.09 -11.22
C GLN A 175 2.74 -1.32 -10.19
N ILE A 176 1.86 -2.29 -10.45
CA ILE A 176 0.79 -2.66 -9.51
C ILE A 176 1.25 -3.91 -8.76
N GLU A 177 1.40 -3.78 -7.44
CA GLU A 177 1.89 -4.85 -6.56
C GLU A 177 0.79 -5.35 -5.62
N HIS A 178 0.89 -6.62 -5.23
CA HIS A 178 0.04 -7.24 -4.22
C HIS A 178 0.90 -7.69 -3.05
N GLY A 179 0.70 -7.09 -1.88
CA GLY A 179 1.52 -7.41 -0.73
C GLY A 179 1.25 -6.59 0.52
N LEU A 180 2.04 -6.91 1.55
CA LEU A 180 2.09 -6.16 2.79
C LEU A 180 2.80 -4.82 2.57
N ALA A 181 2.24 -3.74 3.11
CA ALA A 181 2.77 -2.39 2.99
C ALA A 181 4.22 -2.30 3.46
N GLU A 182 4.55 -2.98 4.55
CA GLU A 182 5.89 -3.07 5.14
C GLU A 182 6.90 -3.65 4.14
N THR A 183 6.45 -4.62 3.31
CA THR A 183 7.30 -5.23 2.28
C THR A 183 7.53 -4.26 1.12
N ALA A 184 6.48 -3.59 0.66
CA ALA A 184 6.59 -2.57 -0.38
C ALA A 184 7.52 -1.41 0.06
N ILE A 185 7.40 -0.95 1.31
CA ILE A 185 8.29 0.07 1.87
C ILE A 185 9.74 -0.43 1.86
N ALA A 186 10.01 -1.62 2.39
CA ALA A 186 11.36 -2.15 2.49
C ALA A 186 12.04 -2.38 1.13
N ILE A 187 11.31 -2.85 0.12
CA ILE A 187 11.83 -3.11 -1.23
C ILE A 187 12.16 -1.81 -1.95
N HIS A 188 11.27 -0.83 -1.86
CA HIS A 188 11.34 0.40 -2.65
C HIS A 188 12.01 1.56 -1.91
N ASP A 189 12.60 1.31 -0.74
CA ASP A 189 13.23 2.34 0.08
C ASP A 189 14.50 2.92 -0.58
N SER A 190 14.46 4.24 -0.75
CA SER A 190 15.57 5.05 -1.23
C SER A 190 15.32 6.51 -0.87
N ALA A 191 16.39 7.32 -0.83
CA ALA A 191 16.26 8.76 -0.63
C ALA A 191 15.45 9.49 -1.71
N HIS A 192 15.23 8.87 -2.87
CA HIS A 192 14.44 9.43 -3.97
C HIS A 192 13.00 8.91 -4.00
N THR A 193 12.63 8.04 -3.06
CA THR A 193 11.30 7.47 -2.94
C THR A 193 10.44 8.31 -2.02
N LEU A 194 9.28 8.73 -2.51
CA LEU A 194 8.18 9.23 -1.69
C LEU A 194 7.19 8.10 -1.42
N PHE A 195 6.99 7.80 -0.14
CA PHE A 195 5.92 6.94 0.34
C PHE A 195 4.72 7.80 0.74
N TYR A 196 3.59 7.66 0.03
CA TYR A 196 2.30 8.13 0.51
C TYR A 196 1.59 6.98 1.22
N VAL A 197 1.44 7.11 2.54
CA VAL A 197 1.00 6.03 3.42
C VAL A 197 -0.39 6.35 3.96
N ASP A 198 -1.38 5.53 3.65
CA ASP A 198 -2.78 5.74 4.04
C ASP A 198 -3.36 4.47 4.68
N PRO A 199 -2.87 4.10 5.88
CA PRO A 199 -3.25 2.84 6.51
C PRO A 199 -4.71 2.88 6.97
N PRO A 200 -5.35 1.74 7.24
CA PRO A 200 -6.56 1.70 8.05
C PRO A 200 -6.35 2.52 9.34
N TYR A 201 -7.09 3.62 9.54
CA TYR A 201 -6.87 4.57 10.66
C TYR A 201 -6.98 3.96 12.07
N VAL A 202 -6.46 4.62 13.10
CA VAL A 202 -6.59 4.13 14.49
C VAL A 202 -8.05 3.90 14.88
N GLN A 203 -8.38 2.77 15.50
CA GLN A 203 -9.77 2.36 15.75
C GLN A 203 -10.53 3.36 16.64
N SER A 204 -9.87 3.92 17.65
CA SER A 204 -10.46 4.84 18.64
C SER A 204 -11.07 6.10 18.02
N VAL A 205 -10.57 6.54 16.86
CA VAL A 205 -11.01 7.78 16.18
C VAL A 205 -12.00 7.53 15.05
N ARG A 206 -12.30 6.26 14.75
CA ARG A 206 -13.33 5.86 13.79
C ARG A 206 -14.70 5.76 14.47
N GLY A 207 -15.22 6.92 14.91
CA GLY A 207 -16.53 7.11 15.56
C GLY A 207 -17.38 5.87 15.90
N SER A 208 -17.57 5.65 17.20
CA SER A 208 -18.20 4.50 17.88
C SER A 208 -19.69 4.19 17.60
N LYS A 209 -20.27 4.57 16.45
CA LYS A 209 -21.71 4.35 16.17
C LYS A 209 -22.06 3.14 15.29
N ASP A 210 -21.08 2.34 14.86
CA ASP A 210 -21.35 1.06 14.18
C ASP A 210 -20.70 -0.12 14.92
N SER A 211 -20.77 -0.10 16.25
CA SER A 211 -20.59 -1.26 17.15
C SER A 211 -21.80 -2.21 17.12
N ARG A 212 -22.55 -2.26 16.01
CA ARG A 212 -23.50 -3.34 15.77
C ARG A 212 -22.69 -4.58 15.41
N HIS A 213 -22.36 -5.32 16.45
CA HIS A 213 -21.98 -6.72 16.38
C HIS A 213 -22.93 -7.43 15.42
N ILE A 214 -22.39 -8.00 14.34
CA ILE A 214 -23.07 -9.12 13.68
C ILE A 214 -22.55 -10.33 14.47
N ASN A 215 -23.42 -10.94 15.28
CA ASN A 215 -23.12 -12.18 16.01
C ASN A 215 -21.85 -12.12 16.89
N GLY A 216 -21.66 -11.05 17.65
CA GLY A 216 -20.54 -10.93 18.60
C GLY A 216 -19.16 -10.67 17.99
N ALA A 217 -19.04 -10.53 16.66
CA ALA A 217 -17.78 -10.16 16.01
C ALA A 217 -17.72 -8.64 15.75
N PRO A 218 -16.59 -7.95 16.02
CA PRO A 218 -16.42 -6.54 15.70
C PRO A 218 -16.54 -6.33 14.19
N ARG A 219 -17.36 -5.37 13.78
CA ARG A 219 -17.57 -5.02 12.37
C ARG A 219 -16.30 -4.36 11.83
N ARG A 220 -15.52 -5.11 11.04
CA ARG A 220 -14.33 -4.59 10.34
C ARG A 220 -14.78 -3.68 9.20
N GLN A 221 -14.28 -2.44 9.15
CA GLN A 221 -14.58 -1.49 8.07
C GLN A 221 -13.69 -1.75 6.86
N TYR A 222 -12.47 -2.24 7.09
CA TYR A 222 -11.56 -2.73 6.07
C TYR A 222 -11.46 -4.25 6.10
N ALA A 223 -11.16 -4.88 4.96
CA ALA A 223 -10.92 -6.32 4.91
C ALA A 223 -9.72 -6.74 5.78
N TYR A 224 -8.73 -5.84 5.88
CA TYR A 224 -7.54 -5.99 6.71
C TYR A 224 -7.46 -4.78 7.66
N GLU A 225 -7.72 -5.02 8.95
CA GLU A 225 -7.68 -3.99 9.99
C GLU A 225 -6.30 -3.92 10.66
N MET A 226 -6.05 -2.81 11.35
CA MET A 226 -4.88 -2.58 12.18
C MET A 226 -5.31 -2.38 13.64
N ILE A 227 -4.54 -2.96 14.57
CA ILE A 227 -4.57 -2.62 15.99
C ILE A 227 -3.45 -1.61 16.32
N ASP A 228 -3.48 -1.02 17.51
CA ASP A 228 -2.49 -0.01 17.92
C ASP A 228 -1.05 -0.52 17.80
N ASP A 229 -0.79 -1.80 18.11
CA ASP A 229 0.53 -2.42 17.93
C ASP A 229 0.97 -2.51 16.47
N ASP A 230 0.04 -2.65 15.52
CA ASP A 230 0.36 -2.62 14.09
C ASP A 230 0.74 -1.19 13.67
N HIS A 231 0.06 -0.18 14.22
CA HIS A 231 0.41 1.23 13.99
C HIS A 231 1.79 1.58 14.57
N ARG A 232 2.12 1.05 15.75
CA ARG A 232 3.46 1.22 16.36
C ARG A 232 4.54 0.57 15.51
N GLN A 233 4.28 -0.62 14.94
CA GLN A 233 5.20 -1.28 14.02
C GLN A 233 5.38 -0.50 12.71
N LEU A 234 4.28 -0.01 12.12
CA LEU A 234 4.34 0.84 10.94
C LEU A 234 5.15 2.12 11.23
N ALA A 235 4.90 2.79 12.35
CA ALA A 235 5.65 3.97 12.76
C ALA A 235 7.15 3.69 12.88
N ALA A 236 7.53 2.54 13.46
CA ALA A 236 8.92 2.12 13.50
C ALA A 236 9.50 1.98 12.09
N ILE A 237 8.78 1.42 11.11
CA ILE A 237 9.27 1.32 9.73
C ILE A 237 9.42 2.70 9.09
N LEU A 238 8.38 3.54 9.17
CA LEU A 238 8.35 4.85 8.50
C LEU A 238 9.36 5.85 9.06
N ARG A 239 9.66 5.78 10.36
CA ARG A 239 10.69 6.64 10.96
C ARG A 239 12.10 6.29 10.49
N HIS A 240 12.32 5.04 10.07
CA HIS A 240 13.66 4.55 9.73
C HIS A 240 13.89 4.37 8.23
N CYS A 241 12.86 4.42 7.38
CA CYS A 241 13.06 4.39 5.94
C CYS A 241 13.87 5.60 5.48
N TYR A 242 14.70 5.46 4.45
CA TYR A 242 15.43 6.59 3.84
C TYR A 242 14.49 7.54 3.10
N GLY A 243 13.43 6.99 2.53
CA GLY A 243 12.46 7.74 1.74
C GLY A 243 11.77 8.86 2.51
N MET A 244 11.21 9.76 1.71
CA MET A 244 10.25 10.77 2.17
C MET A 244 8.95 10.06 2.51
N VAL A 245 8.25 10.54 3.55
CA VAL A 245 6.99 9.94 3.97
C VAL A 245 5.95 11.04 4.20
N VAL A 246 4.78 10.84 3.59
CA VAL A 246 3.56 11.58 3.90
C VAL A 246 2.51 10.56 4.36
N LEU A 247 2.17 10.61 5.64
CA LEU A 247 1.21 9.71 6.27
C LEU A 247 -0.14 10.39 6.45
N SER A 248 -1.21 9.77 5.95
CA SER A 248 -2.60 10.19 6.18
C SER A 248 -3.20 9.51 7.42
N GLY A 249 -4.04 10.23 8.14
CA GLY A 249 -4.76 9.73 9.31
C GLY A 249 -5.78 10.72 9.86
N TYR A 250 -6.64 10.28 10.77
CA TYR A 250 -7.32 11.19 11.67
C TYR A 250 -6.41 11.53 12.86
N ARG A 251 -6.56 12.74 13.39
CA ARG A 251 -5.90 13.11 14.65
C ARG A 251 -6.26 12.11 15.75
N SER A 252 -5.25 11.58 16.42
CA SER A 252 -5.38 10.62 17.53
C SER A 252 -4.22 10.77 18.50
N ASP A 253 -4.43 10.47 19.78
CA ASP A 253 -3.39 10.51 20.80
C ASP A 253 -2.22 9.58 20.44
N LEU A 254 -2.51 8.42 19.84
CA LEU A 254 -1.50 7.49 19.36
C LEU A 254 -0.59 8.11 18.28
N TYR A 255 -1.15 8.83 17.30
CA TYR A 255 -0.33 9.45 16.27
C TYR A 255 0.40 10.70 16.77
N ASP A 256 -0.19 11.42 17.72
CA ASP A 256 0.48 12.53 18.41
C ASP A 256 1.67 12.00 19.25
N GLU A 257 1.58 10.80 19.84
CA GLU A 257 2.68 10.10 20.52
C GLU A 257 3.75 9.57 19.53
N LEU A 258 3.33 9.01 18.39
CA LEU A 258 4.24 8.34 17.45
C LEU A 258 5.01 9.27 16.53
N TYR A 259 4.44 10.45 16.23
CA TYR A 259 5.00 11.42 15.28
C TYR A 259 5.06 12.84 15.86
N PRO A 260 5.59 13.04 17.09
CA PRO A 260 5.58 14.34 17.76
C PRO A 260 6.48 15.38 17.06
N ASP A 261 7.47 14.90 16.31
CA ASP A 261 8.48 15.66 15.58
C ASP A 261 8.17 15.80 14.07
N TRP A 262 7.09 15.19 13.58
CA TRP A 262 6.68 15.31 12.18
C TRP A 262 5.78 16.53 12.00
N GLN A 263 5.90 17.20 10.85
CA GLN A 263 5.02 18.31 10.54
C GLN A 263 3.59 17.78 10.33
N ARG A 264 2.64 18.28 11.13
CA ARG A 264 1.22 17.93 10.99
C ARG A 264 0.46 19.03 10.26
N ILE A 265 -0.27 18.66 9.20
CA ILE A 265 -1.14 19.56 8.44
C ILE A 265 -2.57 19.05 8.52
N GLU A 266 -3.53 19.92 8.85
CA GLU A 266 -4.91 19.54 9.11
C GLU A 266 -5.86 20.10 8.04
N ARG A 267 -6.90 19.33 7.70
CA ARG A 267 -8.01 19.77 6.86
C ARG A 267 -9.33 19.25 7.40
N LYS A 268 -10.29 20.16 7.58
CA LYS A 268 -11.68 19.78 7.88
C LYS A 268 -12.32 19.17 6.64
N VAL A 269 -12.84 17.97 6.78
CA VAL A 269 -13.53 17.23 5.71
C VAL A 269 -14.92 16.84 6.17
N ARG A 270 -15.90 16.99 5.27
CA ARG A 270 -17.27 16.52 5.50
C ARG A 270 -17.33 15.02 5.26
N THR A 271 -17.81 14.25 6.24
CA THR A 271 -18.09 12.82 6.05
C THR A 271 -19.46 12.62 5.40
N SER A 272 -19.69 11.41 4.87
CA SER A 272 -20.98 10.98 4.34
C SER A 272 -22.11 10.99 5.38
N SER A 273 -21.77 10.99 6.67
CA SER A 273 -22.69 10.92 7.80
C SER A 273 -22.78 12.24 8.58
N ARG A 274 -23.01 13.38 7.90
CA ARG A 274 -23.25 14.73 8.49
C ARG A 274 -22.22 15.20 9.55
N GLY A 275 -21.13 14.48 9.76
CA GLY A 275 -20.09 14.78 10.72
C GLY A 275 -18.94 15.53 10.07
N GLN A 276 -18.26 16.38 10.84
CA GLN A 276 -16.95 16.89 10.47
C GLN A 276 -15.89 15.95 11.03
N ARG A 277 -14.92 15.58 10.19
CA ARG A 277 -13.68 14.93 10.61
C ARG A 277 -12.51 15.81 10.20
N VAL A 278 -11.45 15.77 11.00
CA VAL A 278 -10.19 16.44 10.68
C VAL A 278 -9.29 15.37 10.09
N GLU A 279 -9.05 15.47 8.79
CA GLU A 279 -7.98 14.72 8.12
C GLU A 279 -6.65 15.40 8.42
N CYS A 280 -5.65 14.59 8.71
CA CYS A 280 -4.31 15.02 9.06
C CYS A 280 -3.30 14.36 8.13
N LEU A 281 -2.32 15.14 7.69
CA LEU A 281 -1.09 14.63 7.09
C LEU A 281 0.03 14.81 8.10
N TRP A 282 0.81 13.76 8.34
CA TRP A 282 2.09 13.82 9.04
C TRP A 282 3.19 13.68 7.99
N ILE A 283 4.03 14.70 7.89
CA ILE A 283 5.13 14.77 6.94
C ILE A 283 6.42 14.54 7.71
N LYS A 284 7.15 13.50 7.32
CA LYS A 284 8.45 13.20 7.89
C LYS A 284 9.40 14.38 7.63
N PRO A 285 10.12 14.87 8.66
CA PRO A 285 11.15 15.88 8.46
C PRO A 285 12.11 15.43 7.37
N ALA A 286 12.49 16.34 6.47
CA ALA A 286 13.46 16.03 5.43
C ALA A 286 14.70 15.44 6.09
N CYS A 287 15.14 14.25 5.66
CA CYS A 287 16.49 13.82 5.97
C CYS A 287 17.41 14.83 5.29
N ASP A 288 18.26 15.54 6.04
CA ASP A 288 19.23 16.46 5.46
C ASP A 288 19.99 15.74 4.34
N LEU A 289 19.69 16.10 3.09
CA LEU A 289 20.44 15.61 1.95
C LEU A 289 21.83 16.26 2.06
N ILE A 290 22.85 15.45 2.31
CA ILE A 290 24.24 15.92 2.34
C ILE A 290 24.55 16.49 0.94
N ARG A 291 24.74 17.81 0.85
CA ARG A 291 25.25 18.46 -0.36
C ARG A 291 26.76 18.20 -0.44
N VAL A 292 27.18 17.28 -1.32
CA VAL A 292 28.60 17.15 -1.70
C VAL A 292 28.74 17.65 -3.14
N GLY A 293 29.44 18.77 -3.35
CA GLY A 293 29.89 19.19 -4.67
C GLY A 293 28.81 19.51 -5.72
N GLY A 294 27.67 20.09 -5.33
CA GLY A 294 26.64 20.55 -6.28
C GLY A 294 25.73 19.45 -6.84
N GLN A 295 25.91 18.18 -6.45
CA GLN A 295 24.97 17.10 -6.72
C GLN A 295 24.27 16.68 -5.42
N GLN A 296 22.94 16.55 -5.46
CA GLN A 296 22.17 15.94 -4.38
C GLN A 296 22.44 14.44 -4.39
N THR A 297 23.27 13.96 -3.47
CA THR A 297 23.54 12.52 -3.33
C THR A 297 23.07 12.04 -1.97
N ALA A 298 22.27 10.98 -1.97
CA ALA A 298 21.90 10.27 -0.75
C ALA A 298 23.15 9.78 -0.01
N PRO A 299 23.12 9.63 1.34
CA PRO A 299 24.13 8.85 2.03
C PRO A 299 24.23 7.46 1.37
N PRO A 300 25.44 6.93 1.16
CA PRO A 300 25.62 5.69 0.40
C PRO A 300 24.84 4.55 1.04
N LYS A 301 24.06 3.80 0.25
CA LYS A 301 23.55 2.50 0.68
C LYS A 301 24.76 1.66 1.13
N PRO A 302 24.75 1.05 2.33
CA PRO A 302 25.84 0.16 2.71
C PRO A 302 25.92 -0.97 1.66
N ARG A 303 26.97 -0.95 0.83
CA ARG A 303 27.25 -1.98 -0.17
C ARG A 303 27.37 -3.33 0.56
N THR A 304 26.47 -4.25 0.23
CA THR A 304 26.47 -5.63 0.74
C THR A 304 27.51 -6.45 0.00
N HIS A 305 28.79 -6.20 0.33
CA HIS A 305 29.80 -7.24 0.41
C HIS A 305 30.78 -6.79 1.50
N ARG A 306 30.44 -7.10 2.76
CA ARG A 306 31.34 -6.86 3.88
C ARG A 306 32.28 -8.07 4.03
N PRO A 307 33.61 -7.85 4.18
CA PRO A 307 34.55 -8.92 4.45
C PRO A 307 34.18 -9.64 5.75
N LYS A 308 34.42 -10.96 5.81
CA LYS A 308 34.21 -11.78 7.02
C LYS A 308 34.86 -11.08 8.22
N GLY A 309 34.05 -10.77 9.23
CA GLY A 309 34.53 -10.23 10.50
C GLY A 309 34.53 -8.69 10.65
N SER A 310 34.01 -7.91 9.69
CA SER A 310 33.91 -6.44 9.84
C SER A 310 32.47 -5.89 9.81
N ALA A 311 32.13 -5.18 10.89
CA ALA A 311 31.01 -4.25 11.12
C ALA A 311 29.56 -4.78 11.26
N SER A 312 28.92 -4.34 12.36
CA SER A 312 27.49 -4.30 12.73
C SER A 312 26.55 -5.26 11.98
N GLY A 313 25.97 -6.24 12.68
CA GLY A 313 24.92 -7.07 12.11
C GLY A 313 23.73 -6.25 11.58
N TRP A 314 22.80 -6.91 10.88
CA TRP A 314 21.63 -6.27 10.26
C TRP A 314 20.32 -6.85 10.79
N LEU A 315 19.23 -6.11 10.64
CA LEU A 315 17.89 -6.62 10.87
C LEU A 315 17.34 -7.23 9.57
N GLU A 316 16.93 -8.49 9.64
CA GLU A 316 16.24 -9.21 8.59
C GLU A 316 14.76 -9.35 8.99
N THR A 317 13.85 -8.92 8.11
CA THR A 317 12.42 -9.16 8.27
C THR A 317 12.04 -10.50 7.65
N ARG A 318 11.30 -11.32 8.39
CA ARG A 318 10.68 -12.54 7.91
C ARG A 318 9.18 -12.45 8.09
N THR A 319 8.44 -12.55 7.00
CA THR A 319 7.00 -12.78 7.08
C THR A 319 6.77 -14.19 7.63
N GLY A 320 6.02 -14.28 8.72
CA GLY A 320 5.70 -15.56 9.36
C GLY A 320 5.01 -16.53 8.40
N ASN A 321 5.16 -17.83 8.68
CA ASN A 321 4.69 -18.97 7.91
C ASN A 321 3.42 -18.69 7.07
N LYS A 322 3.53 -18.81 5.74
CA LYS A 322 2.47 -18.55 4.73
C LYS A 322 1.13 -19.25 5.01
N LYS A 323 1.10 -20.20 5.96
CA LYS A 323 -0.08 -20.96 6.40
C LYS A 323 -0.90 -20.28 7.51
N ARG A 324 -0.45 -19.17 8.13
CA ARG A 324 -1.26 -18.45 9.14
C ARG A 324 -2.27 -17.52 8.48
N LYS A 325 -3.51 -17.48 9.00
CA LYS A 325 -4.57 -16.56 8.53
C LYS A 325 -4.18 -15.08 8.57
N ASN A 326 -3.31 -14.69 9.51
CA ASN A 326 -2.69 -13.36 9.59
C ASN A 326 -1.15 -13.54 9.64
N PRO A 327 -0.42 -13.27 8.55
CA PRO A 327 1.03 -13.29 8.58
C PRO A 327 1.54 -12.14 9.45
N THR A 328 2.40 -12.44 10.43
CA THR A 328 3.07 -11.45 11.28
C THR A 328 4.50 -11.25 10.79
N VAL A 329 4.96 -10.01 10.67
CA VAL A 329 6.38 -9.73 10.39
C VAL A 329 7.20 -10.01 11.65
N SER A 330 8.21 -10.84 11.52
CA SER A 330 9.16 -11.18 12.58
C SER A 330 10.52 -10.59 12.21
N TYR A 331 11.15 -9.90 13.15
CA TYR A 331 12.48 -9.32 12.96
C TYR A 331 13.54 -10.26 13.50
N TYR A 332 14.66 -10.39 12.80
CA TYR A 332 15.81 -11.19 13.21
C TYR A 332 17.07 -10.34 13.10
N TYR A 333 17.88 -10.29 14.14
CA TYR A 333 19.23 -9.75 14.06
C TYR A 333 20.16 -10.81 13.49
N ARG A 334 20.87 -10.46 12.42
CA ARG A 334 21.82 -11.33 11.74
C ARG A 334 23.21 -10.73 11.72
N TRP A 335 24.20 -11.59 11.93
CA TRP A 335 25.59 -11.19 11.90
C TRP A 335 26.45 -12.39 11.51
N ASP A 336 27.32 -12.23 10.51
CA ASP A 336 28.31 -13.26 10.16
C ASP A 336 29.55 -13.08 11.05
N SER A 337 29.53 -13.78 12.20
CA SER A 337 30.61 -13.74 13.20
C SER A 337 31.79 -14.65 12.81
N PRO A 338 32.96 -14.52 13.47
CA PRO A 338 34.09 -15.45 13.28
C PRO A 338 33.75 -16.93 13.60
N ARG A 339 32.77 -17.18 14.46
CA ARG A 339 32.33 -18.53 14.88
C ARG A 339 31.18 -19.09 14.01
N GLY A 340 30.71 -18.31 13.04
CA GLY A 340 29.58 -18.68 12.17
C GLY A 340 28.45 -17.65 12.19
N ARG A 341 27.38 -17.96 11.45
CA ARG A 341 26.24 -17.04 11.30
C ARG A 341 25.37 -17.01 12.55
N VAL A 342 25.25 -15.83 13.14
CA VAL A 342 24.30 -15.50 14.21
C VAL A 342 22.97 -15.09 13.57
N SER A 343 21.87 -15.62 14.11
CA SER A 343 20.51 -15.29 13.67
C SER A 343 19.56 -15.39 14.85
N GLU A 344 19.16 -14.24 15.41
CA GLU A 344 18.38 -14.18 16.63
C GLU A 344 17.10 -13.37 16.45
N TYR A 345 15.95 -13.92 16.86
CA TYR A 345 14.68 -13.20 16.80
C TYR A 345 14.71 -11.94 17.68
N VAL A 346 14.22 -10.83 17.17
CA VAL A 346 14.13 -9.55 17.89
C VAL A 346 12.70 -9.33 18.33
N LYS A 347 12.49 -9.23 19.65
CA LYS A 347 11.18 -8.88 20.21
C LYS A 347 10.75 -7.52 19.66
N ALA A 348 9.47 -7.37 19.30
CA ALA A 348 8.93 -6.16 18.67
C ALA A 348 9.33 -4.87 19.40
N GLY A 349 9.17 -4.81 20.73
CA GLY A 349 9.55 -3.65 21.54
C GLY A 349 11.05 -3.31 21.58
N ARG A 350 11.93 -4.13 20.98
CA ARG A 350 13.38 -3.88 20.89
C ARG A 350 13.86 -3.61 19.48
N VAL A 351 13.01 -3.75 18.46
CA VAL A 351 13.40 -3.56 17.06
C VAL A 351 14.02 -2.18 16.85
N THR A 352 13.37 -1.13 17.35
CA THR A 352 13.86 0.26 17.29
C THR A 352 15.23 0.41 17.96
N ARG A 353 15.41 -0.15 19.16
CA ARG A 353 16.67 -0.04 19.90
C ARG A 353 17.81 -0.80 19.19
N VAL A 354 17.54 -2.02 18.71
CA VAL A 354 18.52 -2.82 17.98
C VAL A 354 18.92 -2.13 16.68
N HIS A 355 17.94 -1.56 15.95
CA HIS A 355 18.21 -0.79 14.74
C HIS A 355 19.07 0.44 15.01
N GLN A 356 18.77 1.23 16.05
CA GLN A 356 19.58 2.39 16.43
C GLN A 356 21.04 2.00 16.68
N LEU A 357 21.29 0.91 17.41
CA LEU A 357 22.65 0.44 17.68
C LEU A 357 23.39 0.01 16.40
N ILE A 358 22.68 -0.56 15.41
CA ILE A 358 23.24 -0.88 14.10
C ILE A 358 23.63 0.42 13.36
N THR A 359 22.74 1.40 13.35
CA THR A 359 22.98 2.72 12.70
C THR A 359 24.13 3.48 13.34
N ASP A 360 24.24 3.44 14.68
CA ASP A 360 25.33 4.04 15.45
C ASP A 360 26.67 3.31 15.28
N GLY A 361 26.73 2.27 14.44
CA GLY A 361 27.94 1.49 14.19
C GLY A 361 28.42 0.70 15.40
N LYS A 362 27.53 0.38 16.35
CA LYS A 362 27.92 -0.33 17.57
C LYS A 362 28.48 -1.72 17.25
N PRO A 363 29.42 -2.22 18.06
CA PRO A 363 29.95 -3.57 17.89
C PRO A 363 28.83 -4.62 17.87
N ALA A 364 28.90 -5.54 16.92
CA ALA A 364 27.84 -6.51 16.69
C ALA A 364 27.53 -7.40 17.92
N LEU A 365 28.52 -7.61 18.80
CA LEU A 365 28.37 -8.33 20.07
C LEU A 365 27.58 -7.52 21.10
N GLU A 366 27.72 -6.20 21.13
CA GLU A 366 26.91 -5.32 22.00
C GLU A 366 25.45 -5.32 21.57
N ILE A 367 25.22 -5.28 20.26
CA ILE A 367 23.87 -5.37 19.68
C ILE A 367 23.26 -6.74 20.02
N LEU A 368 24.04 -7.81 19.90
CA LEU A 368 23.59 -9.16 20.25
C LEU A 368 23.14 -9.26 21.70
N LYS A 369 23.87 -8.67 22.66
CA LYS A 369 23.49 -8.63 24.08
C LYS A 369 22.10 -8.03 24.27
N VAL A 370 21.79 -6.93 23.59
CA VAL A 370 20.46 -6.27 23.62
C VAL A 370 19.38 -7.14 22.97
N VAL A 371 19.71 -7.79 21.84
CA VAL A 371 18.79 -8.70 21.14
C VAL A 371 18.39 -9.88 22.03
N VAL A 372 19.34 -10.45 22.77
CA VAL A 372 19.11 -11.67 23.54
C VAL A 372 18.77 -11.47 25.00
N GLU A 373 18.82 -10.23 25.51
CA GLU A 373 18.54 -9.90 26.90
C GLU A 373 17.20 -10.53 27.37
N GLY A 374 17.24 -11.30 28.47
CA GLY A 374 16.04 -11.97 28.99
C GLY A 374 15.44 -13.05 28.08
N LYS A 375 16.18 -13.57 27.09
CA LYS A 375 15.83 -14.82 26.40
C LYS A 375 16.26 -16.01 27.25
N LYS A 376 15.39 -17.02 27.35
CA LYS A 376 15.68 -18.28 28.04
C LYS A 376 16.49 -19.28 27.21
N LYS A 377 16.51 -19.11 25.88
CA LYS A 377 17.22 -19.97 24.94
C LYS A 377 17.88 -19.10 23.88
N LEU A 378 19.15 -19.39 23.61
CA LEU A 378 19.97 -18.77 22.58
C LEU A 378 20.28 -19.82 21.51
N SER A 379 20.52 -19.39 20.27
CA SER A 379 21.19 -20.24 19.29
C SER A 379 22.60 -20.61 19.77
N GLY A 380 23.09 -21.81 19.41
CA GLY A 380 24.38 -22.31 19.88
C GLY A 380 25.54 -21.34 19.63
N VAL A 381 25.59 -20.74 18.42
CA VAL A 381 26.59 -19.73 18.06
C VAL A 381 26.48 -18.47 18.93
N SER A 382 25.27 -18.06 19.31
CA SER A 382 25.06 -16.88 20.16
C SER A 382 25.45 -17.14 21.62
N ALA A 383 25.20 -18.34 22.14
CA ALA A 383 25.64 -18.75 23.48
C ALA A 383 27.18 -18.76 23.59
N GLU A 384 27.83 -19.39 22.61
CA GLU A 384 29.29 -19.49 22.53
C GLU A 384 29.97 -18.12 22.44
N LEU A 385 29.43 -17.19 21.65
CA LEU A 385 29.96 -15.83 21.51
C LEU A 385 29.77 -14.96 22.76
N LEU A 386 28.74 -15.24 23.57
CA LEU A 386 28.42 -14.47 24.77
C LEU A 386 29.01 -15.09 26.06
N GLY A 387 29.68 -16.23 25.95
CA GLY A 387 30.29 -16.93 27.07
C GLY A 387 29.28 -17.50 28.07
N GLN A 388 28.10 -17.92 27.59
CA GLN A 388 27.05 -18.55 28.39
C GLN A 388 26.93 -20.04 28.14
#